data_AF-J8EMQ5-F1
#
_entry.id   AF-J8EMQ5-F1
#
_cell.length_a   1.000
_cell.length_b   1.000
_cell.length_c   1.000
_cell.angle_alpha   90.00
_cell.angle_beta   90.00
_cell.angle_gamma   90.00
#
_symmetry.space_group_name_H-M   'P 1'
#
loop_
_entity.id
_entity.type
_entity.pdbx_description
1 polymer ?
#
loop_
_entity_poly.entity_id
_entity_poly.type
_entity_poly.pdbx_seq_one_letter_code
_entity_poly.pdbx_strand_id
1 'polypeptide(L)'
;MKNPFTLTERNFDVINWGGVAVELNLSFDNILMMLQMFDDSSIREKQKPHIALQMLIVEATLIPQLDISRRLELLRAIFMAKLGVDLDGDTKNTQKKSEQSDNYNADETAPDYPIVDYSIDAERIYASFLMDYSIDLIEEQGKLKWSQFQALFNNLSDNTPMKIAIKYRVCAIPERTKDNKEEVKDIRKKKLFYELPKAKEMREAHEYEAYKRNMDIKRKRIMEMQSRQ
;
A
#
# COMPACT_ATOMS: atom_id res chain seq x y z
N MET A 1 -4.47 8.68 17.09
CA MET A 1 -5.38 9.44 16.21
C MET A 1 -4.60 9.87 14.98
N LYS A 2 -5.08 9.56 13.78
CA LYS A 2 -4.48 10.02 12.53
C LYS A 2 -4.60 11.55 12.47
N ASN A 3 -3.54 12.26 12.10
CA ASN A 3 -3.63 13.70 11.93
C ASN A 3 -4.31 14.00 10.58
N PRO A 4 -5.53 14.58 10.55
CA PRO A 4 -6.24 14.79 9.30
C PRO A 4 -5.50 15.81 8.41
N PHE A 5 -5.56 15.61 7.09
CA PHE A 5 -5.08 16.62 6.15
C PHE A 5 -5.89 17.91 6.37
N THR A 6 -5.20 19.03 6.60
CA THR A 6 -5.82 20.31 6.91
C THR A 6 -5.18 21.42 6.08
N LEU A 7 -5.97 22.45 5.75
CA LEU A 7 -5.46 23.61 5.02
C LEU A 7 -4.86 24.67 5.95
N THR A 8 -4.92 24.47 7.28
CA THR A 8 -4.49 25.47 8.27
C THR A 8 -3.18 25.14 8.98
N GLU A 9 -2.72 23.89 8.91
CA GLU A 9 -1.42 23.49 9.48
C GLU A 9 -0.28 24.06 8.63
N ARG A 10 0.74 24.59 9.29
CA ARG A 10 1.91 25.21 8.62
C ARG A 10 3.18 24.39 8.82
N ASN A 11 3.23 23.54 9.83
CA ASN A 11 4.41 22.78 10.23
C ASN A 11 4.21 21.27 9.99
N PHE A 12 3.78 20.90 8.79
CA PHE A 12 3.59 19.50 8.40
C PHE A 12 4.85 18.66 8.63
N ASP A 13 6.00 19.27 8.41
CA ASP A 13 7.30 18.61 8.39
C ASP A 13 8.07 18.73 9.71
N VAL A 14 7.43 19.13 10.80
CA VAL A 14 8.11 19.24 12.11
C VAL A 14 7.49 18.30 13.12
N ILE A 15 8.31 17.54 13.85
CA ILE A 15 7.89 16.77 15.02
C ILE A 15 8.60 17.28 16.28
N ASN A 16 7.83 17.49 17.35
CA ASN A 16 8.41 17.84 18.65
C ASN A 16 8.78 16.55 19.39
N TRP A 17 10.08 16.32 19.58
CA TRP A 17 10.62 15.13 20.25
C TRP A 17 11.56 15.52 21.39
N GLY A 18 11.22 15.13 22.62
CA GLY A 18 12.04 15.45 23.79
C GLY A 18 12.24 16.96 24.02
N GLY A 19 11.26 17.78 23.63
CA GLY A 19 11.34 19.25 23.72
C GLY A 19 12.09 19.93 22.57
N VAL A 20 12.59 19.18 21.58
CA VAL A 20 13.28 19.70 20.40
C VAL A 20 12.37 19.58 19.17
N ALA A 21 12.30 20.65 18.39
CA ALA A 21 11.65 20.64 17.09
C ALA A 21 12.58 19.98 16.06
N VAL A 22 12.18 18.83 15.53
CA VAL A 22 12.93 18.07 14.51
C VAL A 22 12.26 18.30 13.17
N GLU A 23 13.00 18.89 12.23
CA GLU A 23 12.57 19.08 10.84
C GLU A 23 12.75 17.79 10.04
N LEU A 24 11.74 17.48 9.23
CA LEU A 24 11.61 16.22 8.49
C LEU A 24 11.59 16.47 6.98
N ASN A 25 12.22 15.57 6.24
CA ASN A 25 12.04 15.48 4.79
C ASN A 25 10.89 14.50 4.49
N LEU A 26 9.67 15.02 4.40
CA LEU A 26 8.49 14.24 4.03
C LEU A 26 8.07 14.45 2.57
N SER A 27 9.00 14.77 1.67
CA SER A 27 8.69 14.78 0.23
C SER A 27 8.25 13.39 -0.22
N PHE A 28 7.32 13.33 -1.17
CA PHE A 28 6.70 12.07 -1.56
C PHE A 28 7.74 11.05 -2.06
N ASP A 29 8.72 11.50 -2.84
CA ASP A 29 9.80 10.69 -3.39
C ASP A 29 10.73 10.13 -2.31
N ASN A 30 11.02 10.92 -1.26
CA ASN A 30 11.81 10.44 -0.13
C ASN A 30 11.06 9.36 0.67
N ILE A 31 9.74 9.51 0.85
CA ILE A 31 8.91 8.47 1.47
C ILE A 31 8.86 7.22 0.60
N LEU A 32 8.66 7.34 -0.71
CA LEU A 32 8.66 6.19 -1.62
C LEU A 32 10.00 5.45 -1.62
N MET A 33 11.12 6.19 -1.64
CA MET A 33 12.46 5.62 -1.53
C MET A 33 12.65 4.88 -0.19
N MET A 34 12.14 5.44 0.91
CA MET A 34 12.20 4.81 2.22
C MET A 34 11.37 3.52 2.29
N LEU A 35 10.20 3.48 1.64
CA LEU A 35 9.41 2.25 1.51
C LEU A 35 10.16 1.19 0.69
N GLN A 36 10.79 1.56 -0.43
CA GLN A 36 11.61 0.65 -1.23
C GLN A 36 12.81 0.10 -0.42
N MET A 37 13.45 0.95 0.39
CA MET A 37 14.52 0.54 1.30
C MET A 37 14.03 -0.48 2.34
N PHE A 38 12.78 -0.38 2.81
CA PHE A 38 12.19 -1.38 3.71
C PHE A 38 11.94 -2.73 3.05
N ASP A 39 11.70 -2.78 1.74
CA ASP A 39 11.53 -4.02 0.99
C ASP A 39 12.85 -4.63 0.49
N ASP A 40 13.96 -3.87 0.55
CA ASP A 40 15.28 -4.33 0.13
C ASP A 40 15.85 -5.39 1.09
N SER A 41 15.99 -6.62 0.59
CA SER A 41 16.52 -7.76 1.35
C SER A 41 18.04 -7.77 1.49
N SER A 42 18.76 -6.93 0.74
CA SER A 42 20.21 -6.74 0.88
C SER A 42 20.57 -5.92 2.14
N ILE A 43 19.62 -5.15 2.66
CA ILE A 43 19.77 -4.35 3.87
C ILE A 43 19.30 -5.16 5.08
N ARG A 44 20.16 -5.29 6.09
CA ARG A 44 19.81 -6.02 7.31
C ARG A 44 18.68 -5.30 8.06
N GLU A 45 17.67 -6.04 8.50
CA GLU A 45 16.51 -5.49 9.25
C GLU A 45 16.89 -4.55 10.39
N LYS A 46 17.91 -4.90 11.17
CA LYS A 46 18.41 -4.07 12.28
C LYS A 46 19.00 -2.72 11.86
N GLN A 47 19.34 -2.52 10.59
CA GLN A 47 19.89 -1.28 10.05
C GLN A 47 18.80 -0.36 9.48
N LYS A 48 17.69 -0.92 9.00
CA LYS A 48 16.61 -0.17 8.34
C LYS A 48 16.08 0.99 9.19
N PRO A 49 15.85 0.86 10.52
CA PRO A 49 15.41 2.00 11.33
C PRO A 49 16.39 3.18 11.33
N HIS A 50 17.70 2.89 11.36
CA HIS A 50 18.71 3.94 11.34
C HIS A 50 18.73 4.66 9.99
N ILE A 51 18.70 3.90 8.88
CA ILE A 51 18.67 4.45 7.52
C ILE A 51 17.39 5.28 7.32
N ALA A 52 16.23 4.78 7.74
CA ALA A 52 14.98 5.51 7.67
C ALA A 52 15.04 6.86 8.39
N LEU A 53 15.61 6.92 9.60
CA LEU A 53 15.80 8.20 10.30
C LEU A 53 16.76 9.14 9.56
N GLN A 54 17.83 8.62 8.95
CA GLN A 54 18.75 9.43 8.14
C GLN A 54 18.08 10.03 6.91
N MET A 55 17.11 9.32 6.32
CA MET A 55 16.33 9.82 5.19
C MET A 55 15.28 10.85 5.64
N LEU A 56 14.62 10.61 6.77
CA LEU A 56 13.48 11.39 7.22
C LEU A 56 13.84 12.66 7.96
N ILE A 57 15.01 12.77 8.58
CA ILE A 57 15.41 13.93 9.37
C ILE A 57 16.34 14.80 8.53
N VAL A 58 16.01 16.09 8.38
CA VAL A 58 16.81 17.03 7.60
C VAL A 58 18.20 17.20 8.24
N GLU A 59 18.24 17.48 9.55
CA GLU A 59 19.49 17.64 10.30
C GLU A 59 19.75 16.42 11.20
N ALA A 60 20.51 15.45 10.69
CA ALA A 60 20.72 14.15 11.31
C ALA A 60 21.66 14.14 12.54
N THR A 61 22.13 15.30 13.02
CA THR A 61 23.08 15.43 14.15
C THR A 61 22.58 14.83 15.47
N LEU A 62 21.26 14.70 15.64
CA LEU A 62 20.67 14.07 16.84
C LEU A 62 20.78 12.53 16.79
N ILE A 63 20.82 11.91 15.59
CA ILE A 63 20.74 10.45 15.44
C ILE A 63 21.91 9.71 16.10
N PRO A 64 23.19 10.15 15.94
CA PRO A 64 24.33 9.52 16.63
C PRO A 64 24.22 9.56 18.16
N GLN A 65 23.49 10.54 18.71
CA GLN A 65 23.32 10.73 20.16
C GLN A 65 22.24 9.83 20.77
N LEU A 66 21.40 9.22 19.92
CA LEU A 66 20.36 8.29 20.34
C LEU A 66 20.87 6.85 20.32
N ASP A 67 20.58 6.12 21.39
CA ASP A 67 20.70 4.66 21.40
C ASP A 67 19.66 3.99 20.48
N ILE A 68 19.77 2.68 20.32
CA ILE A 68 18.90 1.90 19.42
C ILE A 68 17.42 2.02 19.83
N SER A 69 17.13 1.97 21.13
CA SER A 69 15.75 2.04 21.64
C SER A 69 15.12 3.38 21.33
N ARG A 70 15.83 4.48 21.61
CA ARG A 70 15.35 5.85 21.33
C ARG A 70 15.22 6.14 19.84
N ARG A 71 16.06 5.54 18.99
CA ARG A 71 15.90 5.61 17.52
C ARG A 71 14.59 4.95 17.09
N LEU A 72 14.29 3.76 17.61
CA LEU A 72 13.03 3.07 17.31
C LEU A 72 11.82 3.86 17.81
N GLU A 73 11.88 4.43 19.01
CA GLU A 73 10.83 5.28 19.56
C GLU A 73 10.58 6.54 18.70
N LEU A 74 11.64 7.23 18.28
CA LEU A 74 11.52 8.39 17.39
C LEU A 74 10.92 8.00 16.04
N LEU A 75 11.38 6.89 15.45
CA LEU A 75 10.85 6.41 14.18
C LEU A 75 9.35 6.08 14.29
N ARG A 76 8.95 5.38 15.35
CA ARG A 76 7.53 5.11 15.66
C ARG A 76 6.73 6.39 15.80
N ALA A 77 7.26 7.38 16.52
CA ALA A 77 6.59 8.67 16.69
C ALA A 77 6.40 9.38 15.35
N ILE A 78 7.41 9.37 14.46
CA ILE A 78 7.30 9.94 13.11
C ILE A 78 6.24 9.20 12.30
N PHE A 79 6.29 7.86 12.25
CA PHE A 79 5.34 7.05 11.50
C PHE A 79 3.90 7.28 11.97
N MET A 80 3.68 7.29 13.28
CA MET A 80 2.35 7.50 13.85
C MET A 80 1.85 8.92 13.60
N ALA A 81 2.66 9.94 13.87
CA ALA A 81 2.23 11.33 13.82
C ALA A 81 2.15 11.89 12.39
N LYS A 82 3.00 11.42 11.48
CA LYS A 82 3.19 12.02 10.15
C LYS A 82 2.74 11.13 9.00
N LEU A 83 2.78 9.81 9.17
CA LEU A 83 2.38 8.84 8.14
C LEU A 83 1.07 8.12 8.50
N GLY A 84 0.59 8.26 9.74
CA GLY A 84 -0.60 7.56 10.23
C GLY A 84 -0.41 6.04 10.34
N VAL A 85 0.84 5.58 10.43
CA VAL A 85 1.19 4.16 10.51
C VAL A 85 1.56 3.80 11.94
N ASP A 86 0.84 2.85 12.52
CA ASP A 86 1.19 2.25 13.80
C ASP A 86 2.13 1.06 13.55
N LEU A 87 3.38 1.18 14.01
CA LEU A 87 4.40 0.14 13.87
C LEU A 87 4.32 -0.94 14.96
N ASP A 88 3.57 -0.70 16.05
CA ASP A 88 3.41 -1.62 17.18
C ASP A 88 2.10 -2.42 17.10
N GLY A 89 1.17 -1.98 16.26
CA GLY A 89 -0.05 -2.70 15.92
C GLY A 89 0.24 -3.98 15.12
N ASP A 90 -0.51 -5.04 15.42
CA ASP A 90 -0.44 -6.35 14.75
C ASP A 90 -0.38 -6.17 13.22
N THR A 91 0.75 -6.57 12.62
CA THR A 91 1.17 -6.32 11.23
C THR A 91 0.22 -6.91 10.16
N LYS A 92 -0.86 -7.56 10.58
CA LYS A 92 -1.94 -8.07 9.72
C LYS A 92 -2.85 -6.97 9.18
N ASN A 93 -2.79 -5.74 9.70
CA ASN A 93 -3.68 -4.64 9.30
C ASN A 93 -3.02 -3.49 8.52
N THR A 94 -1.69 -3.44 8.40
CA THR A 94 -1.00 -2.30 7.77
C THR A 94 -1.12 -2.31 6.24
N GLN A 95 -1.28 -3.49 5.61
CA GLN A 95 -1.68 -3.61 4.20
C GLN A 95 -3.22 -3.54 4.01
N LYS A 96 -4.02 -3.63 5.08
CA LYS A 96 -5.49 -3.48 5.04
C LYS A 96 -5.97 -2.03 5.19
N LYS A 97 -5.07 -1.11 5.55
CA LYS A 97 -5.37 0.32 5.78
C LYS A 97 -4.50 1.26 4.95
N SER A 98 -4.15 0.91 3.70
CA SER A 98 -4.13 1.99 2.71
C SER A 98 -5.59 2.37 2.50
N GLU A 99 -6.02 3.43 3.18
CA GLU A 99 -7.32 4.07 3.03
C GLU A 99 -7.54 4.45 1.56
N GLN A 100 -8.05 3.49 0.81
CA GLN A 100 -8.53 3.58 -0.55
C GLN A 100 -9.91 2.92 -0.56
N SER A 101 -10.86 3.54 0.15
CA SER A 101 -12.23 3.04 0.15
C SER A 101 -13.24 4.11 0.55
N ASP A 102 -13.15 5.30 -0.02
CA ASP A 102 -14.21 6.30 0.15
C ASP A 102 -15.10 6.48 -1.09
N ASN A 103 -15.00 5.60 -2.11
CA ASN A 103 -15.94 5.65 -3.24
C ASN A 103 -16.12 4.34 -4.03
N TYR A 104 -16.13 3.19 -3.37
CA TYR A 104 -16.66 1.94 -3.95
C TYR A 104 -17.61 1.30 -2.95
N ASN A 105 -18.82 0.98 -3.41
CA ASN A 105 -19.93 0.49 -2.59
C ASN A 105 -19.49 -0.54 -1.54
N ALA A 106 -19.86 -0.27 -0.29
CA ALA A 106 -19.44 -0.95 0.93
C ALA A 106 -20.11 -2.33 1.16
N ASP A 107 -20.30 -3.14 0.11
CA ASP A 107 -21.00 -4.44 0.25
C ASP A 107 -20.20 -5.66 -0.20
N GLU A 108 -18.92 -5.52 -0.52
CA GLU A 108 -18.04 -6.68 -0.72
C GLU A 108 -16.74 -6.47 0.05
N THR A 109 -16.39 -7.44 0.88
CA THR A 109 -15.17 -7.45 1.71
C THR A 109 -13.97 -7.05 0.85
N ALA A 110 -13.28 -5.97 1.22
CA ALA A 110 -12.11 -5.47 0.52
C ALA A 110 -11.13 -6.63 0.21
N PRO A 111 -10.51 -6.65 -0.99
CA PRO A 111 -9.63 -7.74 -1.39
C PRO A 111 -8.53 -7.96 -0.35
N ASP A 112 -8.22 -9.22 -0.03
CA ASP A 112 -7.20 -9.59 0.97
C ASP A 112 -5.76 -9.41 0.44
N TYR A 113 -5.59 -8.67 -0.67
CA TYR A 113 -4.34 -8.45 -1.39
C TYR A 113 -4.15 -6.97 -1.73
N PRO A 114 -2.91 -6.49 -1.90
CA PRO A 114 -2.63 -5.08 -2.21
C PRO A 114 -3.25 -4.66 -3.54
N ILE A 115 -3.83 -3.47 -3.57
CA ILE A 115 -4.48 -2.86 -4.74
C ILE A 115 -3.61 -1.81 -5.44
N VAL A 116 -2.55 -1.36 -4.78
CA VAL A 116 -1.55 -0.40 -5.28
C VAL A 116 -0.17 -0.89 -4.91
N ASP A 117 0.76 -0.76 -5.86
CA ASP A 117 2.18 -0.88 -5.62
C ASP A 117 2.86 0.33 -6.27
N TYR A 118 3.40 1.24 -5.47
CA TYR A 118 3.94 2.50 -5.98
C TYR A 118 5.12 2.33 -6.94
N SER A 119 5.85 1.21 -6.85
CA SER A 119 6.96 0.92 -7.76
C SER A 119 6.46 0.37 -9.09
N ILE A 120 5.52 -0.59 -9.07
CA ILE A 120 4.95 -1.19 -10.28
C ILE A 120 3.99 -0.23 -10.98
N ASP A 121 3.28 0.59 -10.23
CA ASP A 121 2.32 1.56 -10.75
C ASP A 121 2.94 2.93 -11.07
N ALA A 122 4.25 3.12 -10.88
CA ALA A 122 4.93 4.41 -11.04
C ALA A 122 4.53 5.14 -12.34
N GLU A 123 4.52 4.45 -13.48
CA GLU A 123 4.11 5.04 -14.78
C GLU A 123 2.64 5.48 -14.80
N ARG A 124 1.74 4.68 -14.21
CA ARG A 124 0.30 5.02 -14.13
C ARG A 124 0.08 6.19 -13.20
N ILE A 125 0.78 6.22 -12.07
CA ILE A 125 0.70 7.30 -11.09
C ILE A 125 1.19 8.60 -11.73
N TYR A 126 2.37 8.58 -12.34
CA TYR A 126 2.92 9.72 -13.08
C TYR A 126 1.95 10.25 -14.13
N ALA A 127 1.47 9.38 -15.03
CA ALA A 127 0.52 9.79 -16.07
C ALA A 127 -0.80 10.33 -15.50
N SER A 128 -1.28 9.80 -14.38
CA SER A 128 -2.51 10.23 -13.74
C SER A 128 -2.39 11.61 -13.09
N PHE A 129 -1.27 11.89 -12.41
CA PHE A 129 -1.00 13.21 -11.84
C PHE A 129 -0.87 14.29 -12.92
N LEU A 130 -0.17 13.97 -14.01
CA LEU A 130 -0.02 14.89 -15.13
C LEU A 130 -1.37 15.13 -15.83
N MET A 131 -2.18 14.08 -16.01
CA MET A 131 -3.50 14.18 -16.64
C MET A 131 -4.50 15.02 -15.81
N ASP A 132 -4.63 14.76 -14.51
CA ASP A 132 -5.69 15.36 -13.69
C ASP A 132 -5.31 16.73 -13.14
N TYR A 133 -4.04 16.89 -12.78
CA TYR A 133 -3.58 18.07 -12.04
C TYR A 133 -2.55 18.89 -12.80
N SER A 134 -2.09 18.42 -13.97
CA SER A 134 -0.94 19.01 -14.67
C SER A 134 0.31 19.11 -13.79
N ILE A 135 0.49 18.14 -12.89
CA ILE A 135 1.64 18.05 -11.99
C ILE A 135 2.63 17.04 -12.56
N ASP A 136 3.85 17.51 -12.87
CA ASP A 136 4.97 16.65 -13.19
C ASP A 136 5.65 16.17 -11.90
N LEU A 137 5.46 14.89 -11.56
CA LEU A 137 6.03 14.33 -10.33
C LEU A 137 7.57 14.28 -10.34
N ILE A 138 8.21 14.29 -11.51
CA ILE A 138 9.68 14.32 -11.59
C ILE A 138 10.18 15.70 -11.17
N GLU A 139 9.53 16.77 -11.63
CA GLU A 139 9.88 18.15 -11.25
C GLU A 139 9.54 18.48 -9.78
N GLU A 140 8.60 17.74 -9.19
CA GLU A 140 8.15 17.89 -7.80
C GLU A 140 8.95 17.07 -6.77
N GLN A 141 9.97 16.32 -7.19
CA GLN A 141 10.86 15.59 -6.26
C GLN A 141 11.51 16.55 -5.26
N GLY A 142 11.50 16.17 -3.98
CA GLY A 142 11.97 17.00 -2.86
C GLY A 142 11.04 18.16 -2.47
N LYS A 143 9.97 18.43 -3.22
CA LYS A 143 9.08 19.60 -3.01
C LYS A 143 7.70 19.17 -2.52
N LEU A 144 7.01 18.34 -3.30
CA LEU A 144 5.64 17.92 -3.01
C LEU A 144 5.62 17.02 -1.77
N LYS A 145 4.88 17.44 -0.74
CA LYS A 145 4.81 16.73 0.54
C LYS A 145 3.98 15.46 0.40
N TRP A 146 4.33 14.43 1.15
CA TRP A 146 3.63 13.15 1.16
C TRP A 146 2.13 13.30 1.43
N SER A 147 1.75 14.18 2.35
CA SER A 147 0.35 14.43 2.66
C SER A 147 -0.42 15.03 1.47
N GLN A 148 0.21 15.92 0.71
CA GLN A 148 -0.36 16.51 -0.52
C GLN A 148 -0.43 15.46 -1.63
N PHE A 149 0.64 14.68 -1.82
CA PHE A 149 0.66 13.56 -2.76
C PHE A 149 -0.48 12.58 -2.47
N GLN A 150 -0.67 12.16 -1.21
CA GLN A 150 -1.78 11.27 -0.84
C GLN A 150 -3.14 11.91 -1.07
N ALA A 151 -3.31 13.20 -0.76
CA ALA A 151 -4.56 13.90 -1.00
C ALA A 151 -4.92 13.92 -2.50
N LEU A 152 -3.95 14.22 -3.36
CA LEU A 152 -4.12 14.20 -4.83
C LEU A 152 -4.36 12.79 -5.36
N PHE A 153 -3.55 11.82 -4.92
CA PHE A 153 -3.65 10.42 -5.35
C PHE A 153 -5.00 9.79 -4.99
N ASN A 154 -5.52 10.05 -3.80
CA ASN A 154 -6.80 9.51 -3.35
C ASN A 154 -8.01 10.15 -4.07
N ASN A 155 -7.83 11.33 -4.66
CA ASN A 155 -8.88 12.07 -5.37
C ASN A 155 -8.70 12.08 -6.89
N LEU A 156 -7.89 11.16 -7.44
CA LEU A 156 -7.80 10.97 -8.89
C LEU A 156 -9.17 10.63 -9.51
N SER A 157 -9.42 11.20 -10.69
CA SER A 157 -10.60 11.01 -11.52
C SER A 157 -10.65 9.58 -12.08
N ASP A 158 -11.87 9.04 -12.22
CA ASP A 158 -12.08 7.63 -12.59
C ASP A 158 -11.53 7.22 -13.96
N ASN A 159 -11.30 8.19 -14.85
CA ASN A 159 -10.74 8.01 -16.19
C ASN A 159 -9.20 8.00 -16.23
N THR A 160 -8.52 8.27 -15.11
CA THR A 160 -7.06 8.25 -15.06
C THR A 160 -6.51 6.82 -15.20
N PRO A 161 -5.30 6.65 -15.78
CA PRO A 161 -4.65 5.33 -15.90
C PRO A 161 -4.60 4.56 -14.58
N MET A 162 -4.33 5.25 -13.47
CA MET A 162 -4.25 4.63 -12.15
C MET A 162 -5.63 4.19 -11.63
N LYS A 163 -6.65 5.05 -11.72
CA LYS A 163 -8.00 4.71 -11.26
C LYS A 163 -8.62 3.59 -12.09
N ILE A 164 -8.32 3.52 -13.39
CA ILE A 164 -8.70 2.39 -14.25
C ILE A 164 -8.05 1.09 -13.75
N ALA A 165 -6.76 1.11 -13.41
CA ALA A 165 -6.08 -0.08 -12.87
C ALA A 165 -6.70 -0.52 -11.53
N ILE A 166 -6.92 0.42 -10.60
CA ILE A 166 -7.59 0.14 -9.32
C ILE A 166 -8.98 -0.44 -9.56
N LYS A 167 -9.80 0.18 -10.42
CA LYS A 167 -11.14 -0.29 -10.77
C LYS A 167 -11.14 -1.76 -11.17
N TYR A 168 -10.26 -2.17 -12.07
CA TYR A 168 -10.20 -3.56 -12.50
C TYR A 168 -9.57 -4.50 -11.46
N ARG A 169 -8.72 -4.01 -10.55
CA ARG A 169 -8.24 -4.81 -9.41
C ARG A 169 -9.38 -5.12 -8.44
N VAL A 170 -10.26 -4.14 -8.16
CA VAL A 170 -11.30 -4.27 -7.13
C VAL A 170 -12.65 -4.78 -7.64
N CYS A 171 -13.03 -4.53 -8.90
CA CYS A 171 -14.39 -4.82 -9.35
C CYS A 171 -14.73 -6.32 -9.30
N ALA A 172 -15.95 -6.65 -8.89
CA ALA A 172 -16.49 -8.00 -9.01
C ALA A 172 -16.56 -8.43 -10.48
N ILE A 173 -16.46 -9.74 -10.72
CA ILE A 173 -16.84 -10.32 -12.01
C ILE A 173 -18.33 -10.65 -11.89
N PRO A 174 -19.22 -10.05 -12.69
CA PRO A 174 -20.64 -10.34 -12.60
C PRO A 174 -20.94 -11.80 -12.96
N GLU A 175 -22.03 -12.34 -12.40
CA GLU A 175 -22.49 -13.68 -12.76
C GLU A 175 -22.77 -13.77 -14.26
N ARG A 176 -22.35 -14.88 -14.86
CA ARG A 176 -22.47 -15.06 -16.31
C ARG A 176 -23.92 -15.37 -16.69
N THR A 177 -24.53 -14.47 -17.43
CA THR A 177 -25.84 -14.62 -18.07
C THR A 177 -25.69 -14.94 -19.56
N LYS A 178 -26.81 -15.04 -20.29
CA LYS A 178 -26.79 -15.25 -21.75
C LYS A 178 -26.28 -14.02 -22.50
N ASP A 179 -26.53 -12.83 -21.95
CA ASP A 179 -26.36 -11.54 -22.65
C ASP A 179 -25.05 -10.82 -22.27
N ASN A 180 -24.43 -11.15 -21.13
CA ASN A 180 -23.22 -10.48 -20.65
C ASN A 180 -21.91 -11.28 -20.91
N LYS A 181 -21.95 -12.28 -21.79
CA LYS A 181 -20.82 -13.22 -21.99
C LYS A 181 -19.52 -12.50 -22.38
N GLU A 182 -19.60 -11.52 -23.28
CA GLU A 182 -18.42 -10.76 -23.73
C GLU A 182 -17.95 -9.76 -22.67
N GLU A 183 -18.87 -9.13 -21.93
CA GLU A 183 -18.52 -8.25 -20.80
C GLU A 183 -17.75 -8.99 -19.72
N VAL A 184 -18.26 -10.15 -19.27
CA VAL A 184 -17.59 -11.01 -18.28
C VAL A 184 -16.20 -11.41 -18.76
N LYS A 185 -16.05 -11.70 -20.06
CA LYS A 185 -14.77 -12.07 -20.66
C LYS A 185 -13.79 -10.89 -20.71
N ASP A 186 -14.26 -9.69 -21.07
CA ASP A 186 -13.43 -8.48 -21.06
C ASP A 186 -12.98 -8.11 -19.65
N ILE A 187 -13.90 -8.11 -18.66
CA ILE A 187 -13.57 -7.86 -17.26
C ILE A 187 -12.49 -8.85 -16.80
N ARG A 188 -12.65 -10.16 -17.05
CA ARG A 188 -11.61 -11.17 -16.70
C ARG A 188 -10.26 -10.86 -17.33
N LYS A 189 -10.24 -10.49 -18.61
CA LYS A 189 -9.00 -10.12 -19.31
C LYS A 189 -8.35 -8.88 -18.69
N LYS A 190 -9.15 -7.86 -18.34
CA LYS A 190 -8.68 -6.64 -17.68
C LYS A 190 -8.18 -6.89 -16.26
N LYS A 191 -8.89 -7.69 -15.46
CA LYS A 191 -8.43 -8.09 -14.12
C LYS A 191 -7.06 -8.77 -14.21
N LEU A 192 -6.89 -9.72 -15.14
CA LEU A 192 -5.60 -10.38 -15.35
C LEU A 192 -4.50 -9.41 -15.82
N PHE A 193 -4.82 -8.48 -16.70
CA PHE A 193 -3.87 -7.50 -17.22
C PHE A 193 -3.37 -6.52 -16.16
N TYR A 194 -4.25 -6.09 -15.23
CA TYR A 194 -3.90 -5.14 -14.18
C TYR A 194 -3.50 -5.81 -12.86
N GLU A 195 -3.53 -7.14 -12.76
CA GLU A 195 -3.17 -7.89 -11.55
C GLU A 195 -1.73 -7.57 -11.13
N LEU A 196 -1.53 -7.26 -9.85
CA LEU A 196 -0.20 -7.07 -9.29
C LEU A 196 0.47 -8.43 -9.04
N PRO A 197 1.80 -8.55 -9.19
CA PRO A 197 2.52 -9.81 -8.93
C PRO A 197 2.21 -10.41 -7.55
N LYS A 198 2.23 -9.58 -6.50
CA LYS A 198 1.89 -10.03 -5.14
C LYS A 198 0.45 -10.50 -5.01
N ALA A 199 -0.50 -9.84 -5.68
CA ALA A 199 -1.89 -10.28 -5.71
C ALA A 199 -2.05 -11.62 -6.44
N LYS A 200 -1.33 -11.80 -7.55
CA LYS A 200 -1.26 -13.06 -8.29
C LYS A 200 -0.71 -14.20 -7.43
N GLU A 201 0.41 -13.98 -6.75
CA GLU A 201 1.01 -14.97 -5.86
C GLU A 201 0.05 -15.40 -4.75
N MET A 202 -0.63 -14.44 -4.11
CA MET A 202 -1.64 -14.73 -3.07
C MET A 202 -2.82 -15.52 -3.65
N ARG A 203 -3.33 -15.14 -4.82
CA ARG A 203 -4.42 -15.86 -5.48
C ARG A 203 -4.02 -17.31 -5.80
N GLU A 204 -2.85 -17.52 -6.39
CA GLU A 204 -2.35 -18.87 -6.74
C GLU A 204 -2.13 -19.72 -5.49
N ALA A 205 -1.63 -19.14 -4.39
CA ALA A 205 -1.50 -19.83 -3.11
C ALA A 205 -2.87 -20.28 -2.56
N HIS A 206 -3.88 -19.39 -2.57
CA HIS A 206 -5.24 -19.70 -2.11
C HIS A 206 -5.90 -20.78 -2.98
N GLU A 207 -5.74 -20.71 -4.31
CA GLU A 207 -6.23 -21.72 -5.25
C GLU A 207 -5.60 -23.09 -4.98
N TYR A 208 -4.30 -23.13 -4.72
CA TYR A 208 -3.56 -24.35 -4.42
C TYR A 208 -3.99 -24.97 -3.07
N GLU A 209 -4.20 -24.17 -2.03
CA GLU A 209 -4.72 -24.62 -0.74
C GLU A 209 -6.13 -25.20 -0.86
N ALA A 210 -7.01 -24.54 -1.62
CA ALA A 210 -8.36 -25.04 -1.90
C ALA A 210 -8.32 -26.37 -2.66
N TYR A 211 -7.42 -26.50 -3.65
CA TYR A 211 -7.20 -27.74 -4.36
C TYR A 211 -6.76 -28.88 -3.43
N LYS A 212 -5.77 -28.65 -2.56
CA LYS A 212 -5.33 -29.63 -1.55
C LYS A 212 -6.48 -30.08 -0.66
N ARG A 213 -7.23 -29.13 -0.11
CA ARG A 213 -8.38 -29.42 0.75
C ARG A 213 -9.42 -30.30 0.04
N ASN A 214 -9.72 -29.99 -1.22
CA ASN A 214 -10.65 -30.77 -2.02
C ASN A 214 -10.13 -32.19 -2.31
N MET A 215 -8.83 -32.36 -2.53
CA MET A 215 -8.21 -33.67 -2.70
C MET A 215 -8.23 -34.49 -1.41
N ASP A 216 -7.94 -33.89 -0.27
CA ASP A 216 -8.01 -34.56 1.03
C ASP A 216 -9.44 -35.02 1.37
N ILE A 217 -10.44 -34.20 1.07
CA ILE A 217 -11.86 -34.56 1.21
C ILE A 217 -12.20 -35.75 0.31
N LYS A 218 -11.78 -35.72 -0.96
CA LYS A 218 -12.00 -36.84 -1.89
C LYS A 218 -11.32 -38.12 -1.40
N ARG A 219 -10.07 -38.03 -0.95
CA ARG A 219 -9.29 -39.17 -0.42
C ARG A 219 -9.96 -39.79 0.80
N LYS A 220 -10.42 -38.98 1.76
CA LYS A 220 -11.17 -39.44 2.95
C LYS A 220 -12.46 -40.16 2.56
N ARG A 221 -13.25 -39.58 1.63
CA ARG A 221 -14.48 -40.22 1.12
C ARG A 221 -14.19 -41.57 0.47
N ILE A 222 -13.11 -41.69 -0.31
CA ILE A 222 -12.72 -42.97 -0.93
C ILE A 222 -12.36 -44.01 0.14
N MET A 223 -11.57 -43.63 1.15
CA MET A 223 -11.21 -44.52 2.26
C MET A 223 -12.43 -44.99 3.06
N GLU A 224 -13.39 -44.09 3.32
CA GLU A 224 -14.65 -44.42 4.01
C GLU A 224 -15.57 -45.35 3.19
N MET A 225 -15.53 -45.26 1.86
CA MET A 225 -16.27 -46.19 1.00
C MET A 225 -15.62 -47.58 0.96
N GLN A 226 -14.28 -47.64 1.00
CA GLN A 226 -13.52 -48.89 0.98
C GLN A 226 -13.57 -49.65 2.31
N SER A 227 -13.76 -48.97 3.45
CA SER A 227 -13.89 -49.60 4.77
C SER A 227 -15.29 -50.13 5.09
N ARG A 228 -16.27 -49.86 4.22
CA ARG A 228 -17.67 -50.35 4.33
C ARG A 228 -17.96 -51.55 3.43
N GLN A 229 -16.97 -52.03 2.67
CA GLN A 229 -17.01 -53.27 1.89
C GLN A 229 -16.24 -54.36 2.64
#